data_AF-A0A2A3TXG4-F1
#
_entry.id   AF-A0A2A3TXG4-F1
#
_cell.length_a   1.000
_cell.length_b   1.000
_cell.length_c   1.000
_cell.angle_alpha   90.00
_cell.angle_beta   90.00
_cell.angle_gamma   90.00
#
_symmetry.space_group_name_H-M   'P 1'
#
loop_
_entity.id
_entity.type
_entity.pdbx_description
1 polymer ?
#
loop_
_entity_poly.entity_id
_entity_poly.type
_entity_poly.pdbx_seq_one_letter_code
_entity_poly.pdbx_strand_id
1 'polypeptide(L)'
;MTSQYMSTQDFNEIMNSNGWHMSQAVKVYLVKASHCFKRYQLMTKAAKAHPKNKVLQAEYRHLDELRASYVWDALDTAEIEYLQQWRFLEDKGDFIQAMMLKYHGDLTKCTDEEKAKADYIEALESAKQQEIRDGVR
;
A
#
# COMPACT_ATOMS: atom_id res chain seq x y z
N MET A 1 22.99 -9.51 1.73
CA MET A 1 21.87 -9.31 2.67
C MET A 1 20.71 -10.14 2.14
N THR A 2 20.26 -11.11 2.94
CA THR A 2 19.28 -12.12 2.56
C THR A 2 17.92 -11.46 2.32
N SER A 3 17.52 -11.37 1.05
CA SER A 3 16.13 -11.10 0.65
C SER A 3 15.28 -12.30 1.08
N GLN A 4 14.93 -12.34 2.36
CA GLN A 4 13.98 -13.32 2.85
C GLN A 4 12.60 -12.80 2.49
N TYR A 5 12.02 -13.43 1.47
CA TYR A 5 10.68 -13.13 0.98
C TYR A 5 9.70 -13.20 2.14
N MET A 6 8.95 -12.12 2.39
CA MET A 6 7.83 -12.16 3.31
C MET A 6 6.72 -13.00 2.70
N SER A 7 6.48 -14.16 3.30
CA SER A 7 5.33 -14.99 2.98
C SER A 7 4.05 -14.40 3.59
N THR A 8 2.90 -14.89 3.14
CA THR A 8 1.61 -14.54 3.77
C THR A 8 1.60 -14.91 5.26
N GLN A 9 2.31 -15.98 5.63
CA GLN A 9 2.44 -16.39 7.03
C GLN A 9 3.26 -15.36 7.82
N ASP A 10 4.43 -14.98 7.32
CA ASP A 10 5.30 -13.97 7.97
C ASP A 10 4.55 -12.64 8.16
N PHE A 11 3.83 -12.18 7.12
CA PHE A 11 3.01 -10.98 7.20
C PHE A 11 1.96 -11.08 8.30
N ASN A 12 1.21 -12.18 8.36
CA ASN A 12 0.17 -12.39 9.36
C ASN A 12 0.76 -12.49 10.78
N GLU A 13 1.92 -13.13 10.94
CA GLU A 13 2.62 -13.21 12.22
C GLU A 13 3.07 -11.84 12.72
N ILE A 14 3.60 -10.99 11.84
CA ILE A 14 3.97 -9.60 12.17
C ILE A 14 2.73 -8.79 12.56
N MET A 15 1.67 -8.83 11.76
CA MET A 15 0.43 -8.11 12.06
C MET A 15 -0.16 -8.53 13.41
N ASN A 16 -0.24 -9.85 13.66
CA ASN A 16 -0.84 -10.39 14.88
C ASN A 16 0.01 -10.12 16.12
N SER A 17 1.33 -10.26 16.03
CA SER A 17 2.23 -10.05 17.17
C SER A 17 2.25 -8.60 17.66
N ASN A 18 2.03 -7.65 16.75
CA ASN A 18 1.95 -6.23 17.09
C ASN A 18 0.52 -5.74 17.37
N GLY A 19 -0.50 -6.61 17.26
CA GLY A 19 -1.89 -6.22 17.43
C GLY A 19 -2.39 -5.23 16.36
N TRP A 20 -1.76 -5.21 15.19
CA TRP A 20 -2.12 -4.33 14.08
C TRP A 20 -3.36 -4.84 13.35
N HIS A 21 -4.07 -3.91 12.70
CA HIS A 21 -5.34 -4.21 12.05
C HIS A 21 -5.27 -4.14 10.53
N MET A 22 -6.02 -5.03 9.88
CA MET A 22 -6.18 -5.05 8.43
C MET A 22 -7.16 -3.96 7.97
N SER A 23 -6.70 -2.71 7.92
CA SER A 23 -7.48 -1.56 7.46
C SER A 23 -7.69 -1.56 5.94
N GLN A 24 -8.54 -0.66 5.46
CA GLN A 24 -8.72 -0.42 4.03
C GLN A 24 -7.44 0.08 3.37
N ALA A 25 -6.63 0.89 4.07
CA ALA A 25 -5.36 1.39 3.54
C ALA A 25 -4.34 0.26 3.38
N VAL A 26 -4.21 -0.63 4.38
CA VAL A 26 -3.38 -1.84 4.30
C VAL A 26 -3.81 -2.71 3.11
N LYS A 27 -5.12 -2.90 2.92
CA LYS A 27 -5.64 -3.70 1.80
C LYS A 27 -5.29 -3.13 0.43
N VAL A 28 -5.27 -1.81 0.25
CA VAL A 28 -4.87 -1.19 -1.03
C VAL A 28 -3.48 -1.66 -1.45
N TYR A 29 -2.52 -1.68 -0.53
CA TYR A 29 -1.17 -2.14 -0.82
C TYR A 29 -1.08 -3.65 -1.07
N LEU A 30 -1.81 -4.47 -0.31
CA LEU A 30 -1.87 -5.91 -0.56
C LEU A 30 -2.47 -6.26 -1.93
N VAL A 31 -3.45 -5.47 -2.39
CA VAL A 31 -4.01 -5.63 -3.75
C VAL A 31 -2.95 -5.28 -4.80
N LYS A 32 -2.24 -4.16 -4.64
CA LYS A 32 -1.12 -3.79 -5.54
C LYS A 32 -0.04 -4.88 -5.57
N ALA A 33 0.32 -5.46 -4.42
CA ALA A 33 1.24 -6.59 -4.35
C ALA A 33 0.71 -7.81 -5.13
N SER A 34 -0.58 -8.13 -4.97
CA SER A 34 -1.24 -9.20 -5.72
C SER A 34 -1.19 -8.96 -7.24
N HIS A 35 -1.34 -7.71 -7.69
CA HIS A 35 -1.25 -7.35 -9.10
C HIS A 35 0.15 -7.56 -9.66
N CYS A 36 1.18 -7.14 -8.93
CA CYS A 36 2.56 -7.43 -9.29
C CYS A 36 2.80 -8.94 -9.39
N PHE A 37 2.30 -9.72 -8.43
CA PHE A 37 2.43 -11.18 -8.44
C PHE A 37 1.72 -11.84 -9.62
N LYS A 38 0.49 -11.42 -9.96
CA LYS A 38 -0.23 -11.94 -11.14
C LYS A 38 0.53 -11.64 -12.44
N ARG A 39 1.06 -10.42 -12.59
CA ARG A 39 1.89 -10.04 -13.75
C ARG A 39 3.17 -10.87 -13.82
N TYR A 40 3.85 -11.03 -12.69
CA TYR A 40 5.03 -11.89 -12.56
C TYR A 40 4.73 -13.32 -13.02
N GLN A 41 3.62 -13.91 -12.58
CA GLN A 41 3.21 -15.26 -12.98
C GLN A 41 2.95 -15.37 -14.49
N LEU A 42 2.27 -14.39 -15.09
CA LEU A 42 2.03 -14.35 -16.54
C LEU A 42 3.34 -14.26 -17.32
N MET A 43 4.30 -13.46 -16.83
CA MET A 43 5.59 -13.25 -17.48
C MET A 43 6.58 -14.40 -17.27
N THR A 44 6.37 -15.24 -16.25
CA THR A 44 7.27 -16.36 -15.92
C THR A 44 7.51 -17.29 -17.11
N LYS A 45 6.46 -17.60 -17.89
CA LYS A 45 6.60 -18.46 -19.08
C LYS A 45 7.47 -17.81 -20.15
N ALA A 46 7.26 -16.54 -20.42
CA ALA A 46 8.04 -15.79 -21.40
C ALA A 46 9.50 -15.62 -20.95
N ALA A 47 9.73 -15.32 -19.67
CA ALA A 47 11.07 -15.17 -19.10
C ALA A 47 11.87 -16.48 -19.19
N LYS A 48 11.23 -17.63 -18.95
CA LYS A 48 11.84 -18.96 -19.11
C LYS A 48 12.13 -19.32 -20.57
N ALA A 49 11.25 -18.94 -21.50
CA ALA A 49 11.44 -19.20 -22.94
C ALA A 49 12.54 -18.32 -23.56
N HIS A 50 12.77 -17.12 -23.01
CA HIS A 50 13.76 -16.16 -23.51
C HIS A 50 14.75 -15.72 -22.42
N PRO A 51 15.58 -16.64 -21.87
CA PRO A 51 16.44 -16.36 -20.73
C PRO A 51 17.53 -15.32 -21.00
N LYS A 52 17.89 -15.09 -22.27
CA LYS A 52 18.89 -14.09 -22.68
C LYS A 52 18.29 -12.70 -22.95
N ASN A 53 16.97 -12.54 -22.91
CA ASN A 53 16.32 -11.25 -23.11
C ASN A 53 16.46 -10.39 -21.85
N LYS A 54 17.43 -9.46 -21.87
CA LYS A 54 17.74 -8.60 -20.71
C LYS A 54 16.58 -7.71 -20.28
N VAL A 55 15.76 -7.23 -21.21
CA VAL A 55 14.61 -6.37 -20.91
C VAL A 55 13.55 -7.16 -20.15
N LEU A 56 13.24 -8.37 -20.63
CA LEU A 56 12.27 -9.25 -19.98
C LEU A 56 12.73 -9.68 -18.58
N GLN A 57 14.02 -9.95 -18.40
CA GLN A 57 14.60 -10.28 -17.11
C GLN A 57 14.66 -9.08 -16.14
N ALA A 58 14.78 -7.86 -16.66
CA ALA A 58 14.70 -6.65 -15.85
C ALA A 58 13.26 -6.43 -15.36
N GLU A 59 12.28 -6.50 -16.26
CA GLU A 59 10.86 -6.33 -15.92
C GLU A 59 10.38 -7.41 -14.94
N TYR A 60 10.79 -8.67 -15.16
CA TYR A 60 10.48 -9.78 -14.26
C TYR A 60 10.97 -9.54 -12.82
N ARG A 61 12.21 -9.03 -12.66
CA ARG A 61 12.77 -8.69 -11.34
C ARG A 61 12.09 -7.46 -10.74
N HIS A 62 11.82 -6.45 -11.55
CA HIS A 62 11.16 -5.23 -11.11
C HIS A 62 9.77 -5.50 -10.53
N LEU A 63 8.97 -6.36 -11.17
CA LEU A 63 7.67 -6.76 -10.64
C LEU A 63 7.77 -7.45 -9.27
N ASP A 64 8.82 -8.24 -9.08
CA ASP A 64 9.02 -9.00 -7.84
C ASP A 64 9.51 -8.09 -6.69
N GLU A 65 10.36 -7.11 -7.01
CA GLU A 65 10.78 -6.04 -6.11
C GLU A 65 9.59 -5.14 -5.72
N LEU A 66 8.77 -4.71 -6.67
CA LEU A 66 7.56 -3.92 -6.41
C LEU A 66 6.57 -4.68 -5.53
N ARG A 67 6.37 -5.97 -5.79
CA ARG A 67 5.52 -6.83 -4.94
C ARG A 67 6.00 -6.80 -3.49
N ALA A 68 7.32 -6.96 -3.27
CA ALA A 68 7.89 -6.91 -1.93
C ALA A 68 7.74 -5.53 -1.29
N SER A 69 7.99 -4.45 -2.05
CA SER A 69 7.79 -3.07 -1.58
C SER A 69 6.37 -2.84 -1.09
N TYR A 70 5.36 -3.27 -1.86
CA TYR A 70 3.96 -3.09 -1.46
C TYR A 70 3.58 -3.91 -0.22
N VAL A 71 4.21 -5.05 0.03
CA VAL A 71 3.99 -5.78 1.29
C VAL A 71 4.57 -5.02 2.47
N TRP A 72 5.74 -4.40 2.31
CA TRP A 72 6.32 -3.53 3.34
C TRP A 72 5.48 -2.27 3.55
N ASP A 73 5.05 -1.60 2.48
CA ASP A 73 4.16 -0.43 2.57
C ASP A 73 2.86 -0.78 3.33
N ALA A 74 2.35 -2.00 3.17
CA ALA A 74 1.18 -2.47 3.92
C ALA A 74 1.46 -2.59 5.43
N LEU A 75 2.65 -3.06 5.82
CA LEU A 75 3.06 -3.12 7.23
C LEU A 75 3.32 -1.73 7.80
N ASP A 76 4.05 -0.88 7.08
CA ASP A 76 4.33 0.50 7.49
C ASP A 76 3.01 1.27 7.68
N THR A 77 2.05 1.07 6.78
CA THR A 77 0.70 1.65 6.93
C THR A 77 0.03 1.17 8.21
N ALA A 78 0.08 -0.14 8.49
CA ALA A 78 -0.54 -0.72 9.68
C ALA A 78 0.11 -0.22 10.97
N GLU A 79 1.43 -0.09 10.99
CA GLU A 79 2.20 0.45 12.10
C GLU A 79 1.83 1.93 12.33
N ILE A 80 1.83 2.74 11.27
CA ILE A 80 1.49 4.16 11.39
C ILE A 80 0.08 4.31 11.94
N GLU A 81 -0.91 3.61 11.39
CA GLU A 81 -2.31 3.63 11.85
C GLU A 81 -2.43 3.23 13.32
N TYR A 82 -1.68 2.21 13.75
CA TYR A 82 -1.60 1.82 15.14
C TYR A 82 -0.99 2.93 16.02
N LEU A 83 0.14 3.51 15.64
CA LEU A 83 0.81 4.56 16.42
C LEU A 83 -0.05 5.82 16.56
N GLN A 84 -0.76 6.20 15.50
CA GLN A 84 -1.62 7.39 15.51
C GLN A 84 -3.01 7.13 16.10
N GLN A 85 -3.41 5.88 16.31
CA GLN A 85 -4.72 5.47 16.83
C GLN A 85 -5.92 5.88 15.95
N TRP A 86 -5.70 6.01 14.63
CA TRP A 86 -6.76 6.23 13.64
C TRP A 86 -6.33 5.66 12.28
N ARG A 87 -7.31 5.32 11.44
CA ARG A 87 -7.12 4.66 10.15
C ARG A 87 -7.32 5.65 9.01
N PHE A 88 -6.45 5.60 8.01
CA PHE A 88 -6.38 6.62 6.96
C PHE A 88 -7.65 6.71 6.12
N LEU A 89 -8.27 5.59 5.77
CA LEU A 89 -9.43 5.56 4.89
C LEU A 89 -10.76 5.48 5.65
N GLU A 90 -10.79 4.77 6.77
CA GLU A 90 -12.00 4.63 7.59
C GLU A 90 -12.32 5.91 8.36
N ASP A 91 -11.30 6.58 8.91
CA ASP A 91 -11.48 7.72 9.82
C ASP A 91 -11.17 9.07 9.12
N LYS A 92 -11.11 9.08 7.78
CA LYS A 92 -10.80 10.29 6.98
C LYS A 92 -11.76 11.45 7.22
N GLY A 93 -13.05 11.14 7.44
CA GLY A 93 -14.10 12.14 7.64
C GLY A 93 -13.86 12.91 8.94
N ASP A 94 -13.49 12.19 9.99
CA ASP A 94 -13.18 12.75 11.31
C ASP A 94 -11.93 13.62 11.24
N PHE A 95 -10.91 13.22 10.47
CA PHE A 95 -9.71 14.03 10.24
C PHE A 95 -10.01 15.35 9.54
N ILE A 96 -10.78 15.31 8.43
CA ILE A 96 -11.18 16.54 7.72
C ILE A 96 -11.99 17.45 8.64
N GLN A 97 -12.93 16.89 9.40
CA GLN A 97 -13.74 17.65 10.35
C GLN A 97 -12.88 18.29 11.45
N ALA A 98 -11.91 17.55 11.99
CA ALA A 98 -10.98 18.07 12.99
C ALA A 98 -10.13 19.23 12.45
N MET A 99 -9.64 19.13 11.21
CA MET A 99 -8.92 20.23 10.55
C MET A 99 -9.80 21.47 10.35
N MET A 100 -11.05 21.28 9.88
CA MET A 100 -12.00 22.39 9.71
C MET A 100 -12.28 23.10 11.03
N LEU A 101 -12.41 22.37 12.14
CA LEU A 101 -12.59 22.94 13.46
C LEU A 101 -11.34 23.68 13.95
N LYS A 102 -10.17 23.04 13.84
CA LYS A 102 -8.87 23.58 14.29
C LYS A 102 -8.51 24.89 13.59
N TYR A 103 -8.78 24.98 12.30
CA TYR A 103 -8.43 26.14 11.48
C TYR A 103 -9.62 27.06 11.16
N HIS A 104 -10.75 26.88 11.83
CA HIS A 104 -11.97 27.67 11.62
C HIS A 104 -12.40 27.74 10.13
N GLY A 105 -12.25 26.62 9.42
CA GLY A 105 -12.55 26.48 8.00
C GLY A 105 -11.45 26.92 7.03
N ASP A 106 -10.36 27.51 7.51
CA ASP A 106 -9.25 27.99 6.68
C ASP A 106 -8.12 26.97 6.57
N LEU A 107 -8.30 25.96 5.70
CA LEU A 107 -7.35 24.87 5.50
C LEU A 107 -6.00 25.29 4.88
N THR A 108 -5.85 26.55 4.46
CA THR A 108 -4.55 27.06 3.98
C THR A 108 -3.50 27.09 5.08
N LYS A 109 -3.97 27.18 6.34
CA LYS A 109 -3.16 27.21 7.57
C LYS A 109 -2.74 25.84 8.09
N CYS A 110 -3.18 24.75 7.45
CA CYS A 110 -2.71 23.42 7.79
C CYS A 110 -1.18 23.35 7.71
N THR A 111 -0.58 22.61 8.64
CA THR A 111 0.86 22.36 8.63
C THR A 111 1.23 21.51 7.42
N ASP A 112 2.52 21.49 7.07
CA ASP A 112 3.01 20.66 5.96
C ASP A 112 2.78 19.16 6.24
N GLU A 113 2.88 18.74 7.49
CA GLU A 113 2.59 17.36 7.91
C GLU A 113 1.10 17.00 7.72
N GLU A 114 0.18 17.90 8.07
CA GLU A 114 -1.26 17.68 7.88
C GLU A 114 -1.63 17.65 6.40
N LYS A 115 -0.99 18.50 5.58
CA LYS A 115 -1.15 18.49 4.13
C LYS A 115 -0.63 17.18 3.53
N ALA A 116 0.58 16.76 3.89
CA ALA A 116 1.15 15.50 3.41
C ALA A 116 0.27 14.29 3.78
N LYS A 117 -0.32 14.31 4.98
CA LYS A 117 -1.28 13.31 5.44
C LYS A 117 -2.59 13.33 4.64
N ALA A 118 -3.14 14.52 4.35
CA ALA A 118 -4.31 14.66 3.50
C ALA A 118 -4.03 14.14 2.07
N ASP A 119 -2.91 14.54 1.48
CA ASP A 119 -2.46 14.09 0.16
C ASP A 119 -2.30 12.56 0.11
N TYR A 120 -1.76 11.98 1.17
CA TYR A 120 -1.61 10.53 1.30
C TYR A 120 -2.97 9.80 1.36
N ILE A 121 -3.93 10.33 2.11
CA ILE A 121 -5.30 9.79 2.16
C ILE A 121 -5.95 9.85 0.77
N GLU A 122 -5.82 10.97 0.06
CA GLU A 122 -6.36 11.13 -1.29
C GLU A 122 -5.72 10.15 -2.29
N ALA A 123 -4.41 9.91 -2.17
CA ALA A 123 -3.71 8.93 -2.99
C ALA A 123 -4.20 7.50 -2.72
N LEU A 124 -4.42 7.14 -1.46
CA LEU A 124 -4.97 5.83 -1.07
C LEU A 124 -6.41 5.66 -1.57
N GLU A 125 -7.24 6.70 -1.49
CA GLU A 125 -8.61 6.67 -1.97
C GLU A 125 -8.66 6.53 -3.50
N SER A 126 -7.83 7.30 -4.20
CA SER A 126 -7.71 7.21 -5.67
C SER A 126 -7.28 5.81 -6.10
N ALA A 127 -6.29 5.23 -5.41
CA ALA A 127 -5.85 3.87 -5.66
C ALA A 127 -6.99 2.87 -5.42
N LYS A 128 -7.71 2.97 -4.29
CA LYS A 128 -8.85 2.10 -4.00
C LYS A 128 -9.95 2.19 -5.06
N GLN A 129 -10.27 3.39 -5.53
CA GLN A 129 -11.26 3.58 -6.60
C GLN A 129 -10.80 2.95 -7.91
N GLN A 130 -9.51 3.05 -8.24
CA GLN A 130 -8.95 2.42 -9.42
C GLN A 130 -9.10 0.89 -9.36
N GLU A 131 -8.84 0.27 -8.21
CA GLU A 131 -9.03 -1.18 -8.02
C GLU A 131 -10.49 -1.61 -8.23
N ILE A 132 -11.45 -0.82 -7.74
CA ILE A 132 -12.88 -1.07 -7.97
C ILE A 132 -13.23 -0.98 -9.47
N ARG A 133 -12.69 0.03 -10.18
CA ARG A 133 -12.91 0.21 -11.63
C ARG A 133 -12.30 -0.92 -12.44
N ASP A 134 -11.15 -1.42 -12.02
CA ASP A 134 -10.44 -2.54 -12.66
C ASP A 134 -11.08 -3.91 -12.36
N GLY A 135 -12.21 -3.93 -11.64
CA GLY A 135 -13.05 -5.11 -11.42
C GLY A 135 -12.56 -6.02 -10.29
N VAL A 136 -11.65 -5.54 -9.44
CA VAL A 136 -11.16 -6.25 -8.27
C VAL A 136 -12.14 -6.01 -7.13
N ARG A 137 -12.97 -7.03 -6.85
CA ARG A 137 -13.93 -7.02 -5.73
C ARG A 137 -13.27 -7.42 -4.42
#